data_AF-A0A0K1ESM6-F1
#
_entry.id   AF-A0A0K1ESM6-F1
#
_cell.length_a   1.000
_cell.length_b   1.000
_cell.length_c   1.000
_cell.angle_alpha   90.00
_cell.angle_beta   90.00
_cell.angle_gamma   90.00
#
_symmetry.space_group_name_H-M   'P 1'
#
loop_
_entity.id
_entity.type
_entity.pdbx_description
1 polymer ?
#
loop_
_entity_poly.entity_id
_entity_poly.type
_entity_poly.pdbx_seq_one_letter_code
_entity_poly.pdbx_strand_id
1 'polypeptide(L)'
;MIRLQRSLSPLVFGLILPLTTVACGGDDGESTSGGTTSSTSTTTYTPTGNPADARTFDHTLTGLEQIPESCINQIKSSDFVFHYVHRSHGGQITSGAESLEAKNPLYGFEAEVLGIPDETDVLKVWDGMRTYEDSNRDEGYWSTPAGIEGVRAILSENPSIKYSMWAWSYEISAQTEQTVDQYLTVMSQLEEEFPDVTFVYMTGTAEEEYEGVNRTQRNQQIREYAQTYGKILYDFEDLDAWYGDDHSTRTVGGVEIPMEHPRYVVDDGSNGYEYSHTTQESCENKARAFWVMVAALEGCAG
;
A
#
# COMPACT_ATOMS: atom_id res chain seq x y z
N MET A 1 -14.95 20.94 -23.51
CA MET A 1 -14.47 20.12 -24.64
C MET A 1 -14.67 18.67 -24.25
N ILE A 2 -15.33 17.89 -25.11
CA ILE A 2 -15.64 16.47 -24.88
C ILE A 2 -14.30 15.70 -24.98
N ARG A 3 -13.75 15.23 -23.85
CA ARG A 3 -12.60 14.31 -23.86
C ARG A 3 -13.12 12.94 -24.30
N LEU A 4 -12.52 12.42 -25.38
CA LEU A 4 -12.85 11.13 -25.98
C LEU A 4 -12.63 9.99 -24.99
N GLN A 5 -13.56 9.01 -25.00
CA GLN A 5 -13.38 7.70 -24.40
C GLN A 5 -12.03 7.10 -24.83
N ARG A 6 -11.14 6.83 -23.86
CA ARG A 6 -9.96 6.00 -24.08
C ARG A 6 -10.37 4.53 -24.01
N SER A 7 -9.93 3.75 -24.99
CA SER A 7 -10.31 2.35 -25.15
C SER A 7 -9.55 1.47 -24.16
N LEU A 8 -10.29 0.75 -23.32
CA LEU A 8 -9.76 -0.37 -22.55
C LEU A 8 -9.51 -1.56 -23.51
N SER A 9 -8.24 -1.92 -23.68
CA SER A 9 -7.87 -3.23 -24.26
C SER A 9 -7.99 -4.29 -23.16
N PRO A 10 -8.74 -5.40 -23.36
CA PRO A 10 -8.77 -6.48 -22.40
C PRO A 10 -7.52 -7.36 -22.59
N LEU A 11 -6.62 -7.40 -21.61
CA LEU A 11 -5.54 -8.38 -21.58
C LEU A 11 -6.09 -9.71 -21.05
N VAL A 12 -6.03 -10.74 -21.89
CA VAL A 12 -6.39 -12.12 -21.55
C VAL A 12 -5.25 -12.75 -20.74
N PHE A 13 -5.48 -13.05 -19.47
CA PHE A 13 -4.57 -13.85 -18.64
C PHE A 13 -4.70 -15.34 -18.99
N GLY A 14 -3.71 -15.87 -19.70
CA GLY A 14 -3.55 -17.30 -19.94
C GLY A 14 -2.61 -17.92 -18.90
N LEU A 15 -3.18 -18.60 -17.90
CA LEU A 15 -2.41 -19.38 -16.91
C LEU A 15 -1.95 -20.69 -17.57
N ILE A 16 -0.63 -20.87 -17.76
CA ILE A 16 -0.04 -22.15 -18.16
C ILE A 16 0.83 -22.64 -17.00
N LEU A 17 0.36 -23.67 -16.28
CA LEU A 17 1.18 -24.46 -15.35
C LEU A 17 2.01 -25.48 -16.14
N PRO A 18 3.35 -25.53 -16.00
CA PRO A 18 4.10 -26.71 -16.37
C PRO A 18 4.16 -27.69 -15.20
N LEU A 19 3.54 -28.85 -15.41
CA LEU A 19 3.78 -30.08 -14.67
C LEU A 19 5.11 -30.66 -15.16
N THR A 20 6.13 -30.77 -14.31
CA THR A 20 7.29 -31.62 -14.61
C THR A 20 7.65 -32.53 -13.44
N THR A 21 7.85 -33.78 -13.82
CA THR A 21 7.99 -35.01 -13.06
C THR A 21 9.27 -35.09 -12.23
N VAL A 22 9.14 -35.60 -11.00
CA VAL A 22 10.25 -36.08 -10.16
C VAL A 22 10.87 -37.33 -10.79
N ALA A 23 12.19 -37.31 -10.99
CA ALA A 23 13.00 -38.49 -11.27
C ALA A 23 14.08 -38.62 -10.18
N CYS A 24 14.07 -39.76 -9.49
CA CYS A 24 15.10 -40.15 -8.54
C CYS A 24 16.34 -40.68 -9.27
N GLY A 25 17.53 -40.25 -8.83
CA GLY A 25 18.81 -40.87 -9.17
C GLY A 25 19.86 -40.37 -8.19
N GLY A 26 20.36 -41.25 -7.32
CA GLY A 26 21.53 -40.99 -6.49
C GLY A 26 22.81 -41.40 -7.22
N ASP A 27 23.93 -40.77 -6.89
CA ASP A 27 25.17 -41.45 -6.49
C ASP A 27 26.17 -40.45 -5.90
N ASP A 28 27.13 -41.00 -5.15
CA ASP A 28 28.03 -40.40 -4.17
C ASP A 28 29.10 -39.45 -4.74
N GLY A 29 29.55 -38.49 -3.91
CA GLY A 29 30.66 -37.61 -4.24
C GLY A 29 31.05 -36.65 -3.12
N GLU A 30 31.83 -37.16 -2.16
CA GLU A 30 32.51 -36.37 -1.14
C GLU A 30 33.60 -35.49 -1.77
N SER A 31 33.52 -34.17 -1.59
CA SER A 31 34.66 -33.27 -1.79
C SER A 31 34.59 -32.08 -0.84
N THR A 32 35.62 -31.98 -0.01
CA THR A 32 35.94 -30.94 0.96
C THR A 32 35.96 -29.54 0.36
N SER A 33 35.21 -28.61 0.97
CA SER A 33 35.36 -27.17 0.75
C SER A 33 35.31 -26.43 2.08
N GLY A 34 36.32 -25.59 2.31
CA GLY A 34 36.55 -24.87 3.56
C GLY A 34 35.40 -23.95 3.91
N GLY A 35 34.86 -24.13 5.12
CA GLY A 35 33.93 -23.21 5.73
C GLY A 35 34.62 -21.88 6.04
N THR A 36 34.45 -20.92 5.14
CA THR A 36 34.54 -19.51 5.53
C THR A 36 33.17 -19.17 6.11
N THR A 37 33.08 -19.22 7.44
CA THR A 37 31.96 -18.65 8.19
C THR A 37 31.90 -17.16 7.89
N SER A 38 31.11 -16.80 6.89
CA SER A 38 30.66 -15.43 6.69
C SER A 38 29.69 -15.12 7.82
N SER A 39 30.18 -14.41 8.84
CA SER A 39 29.34 -13.87 9.89
C SER A 39 28.40 -12.85 9.25
N THR A 40 27.17 -13.26 8.94
CA THR A 40 26.08 -12.33 8.70
C THR A 40 25.83 -11.60 10.01
N SER A 41 26.48 -10.45 10.18
CA SER A 41 26.14 -9.51 11.24
C SER A 41 24.70 -9.08 10.98
N THR A 42 23.75 -9.69 11.68
CA THR A 42 22.38 -9.21 11.79
C THR A 42 22.46 -7.90 12.57
N THR A 43 22.67 -6.80 11.87
CA THR A 43 22.52 -5.47 12.47
C THR A 43 21.06 -5.37 12.88
N THR A 44 20.77 -5.56 14.16
CA THR A 44 19.45 -5.30 14.73
C THR A 44 19.20 -3.82 14.60
N TYR A 45 18.49 -3.42 13.55
CA TYR A 45 18.00 -2.05 13.40
C TYR A 45 17.07 -1.75 14.59
N THR A 46 17.32 -0.65 15.28
CA THR A 46 16.46 -0.19 16.38
C THR A 46 15.63 0.98 15.85
N PRO A 47 14.32 0.82 15.68
CA PRO A 47 13.48 1.90 15.19
C PRO A 47 13.53 3.09 16.13
N THR A 48 13.58 4.28 15.54
CA THR A 48 13.53 5.55 16.26
C THR A 48 12.18 6.22 16.03
N GLY A 49 11.78 7.08 16.97
CA GLY A 49 10.56 7.87 16.89
C GLY A 49 9.94 8.11 18.27
N ASN A 50 8.96 9.02 18.32
CA ASN A 50 8.26 9.39 19.53
C ASN A 50 6.78 9.01 19.38
N PRO A 51 6.20 8.19 20.27
CA PRO A 51 4.79 7.81 20.20
C PRO A 51 3.81 8.98 20.07
N ALA A 52 4.17 10.17 20.59
CA ALA A 52 3.33 11.36 20.47
C ALA A 52 3.19 11.89 19.04
N ASP A 53 4.07 11.46 18.13
CA ASP A 53 4.05 11.84 16.71
C ASP A 53 3.21 10.86 15.86
N ALA A 54 2.70 9.78 16.46
CA ALA A 54 1.89 8.78 15.75
C ALA A 54 0.59 9.40 15.23
N ARG A 55 0.27 9.12 13.96
CA ARG A 55 -0.96 9.58 13.31
C ARG A 55 -1.56 8.44 12.50
N THR A 56 -2.81 8.11 12.79
CA THR A 56 -3.57 7.08 12.06
C THR A 56 -4.66 7.74 11.24
N PHE A 57 -4.76 7.35 9.98
CA PHE A 57 -5.80 7.75 9.04
C PHE A 57 -6.70 6.55 8.77
N ASP A 58 -7.90 6.57 9.35
CA ASP A 58 -8.86 5.48 9.41
C ASP A 58 -10.26 5.92 8.93
N HIS A 59 -11.30 5.13 9.17
CA HIS A 59 -12.68 5.45 8.74
C HIS A 59 -13.21 6.80 9.26
N THR A 60 -12.67 7.32 10.37
CA THR A 60 -13.10 8.59 10.96
C THR A 60 -12.57 9.82 10.20
N LEU A 61 -11.55 9.62 9.35
CA LEU A 61 -10.85 10.68 8.62
C LEU A 61 -11.12 10.63 7.11
N THR A 62 -12.39 10.45 6.73
CA THR A 62 -12.85 10.33 5.33
C THR A 62 -13.64 11.55 4.83
N GLY A 63 -13.83 12.58 5.67
CA GLY A 63 -14.62 13.76 5.34
C GLY A 63 -13.82 14.79 4.52
N LEU A 64 -14.09 14.90 3.22
CA LEU A 64 -13.41 15.88 2.35
C LEU A 64 -13.76 17.33 2.70
N GLU A 65 -14.92 17.56 3.34
CA GLU A 65 -15.34 18.87 3.84
C GLU A 65 -14.43 19.41 4.95
N GLN A 66 -13.60 18.54 5.56
CA GLN A 66 -12.60 18.92 6.55
C GLN A 66 -11.36 19.57 5.90
N ILE A 67 -11.21 19.45 4.57
CA ILE A 67 -10.09 20.03 3.83
C ILE A 67 -10.55 21.35 3.20
N PRO A 68 -9.98 22.51 3.60
CA PRO A 68 -10.29 23.77 2.94
C PRO A 68 -9.90 23.74 1.45
N GLU A 69 -10.74 24.32 0.59
CA GLU A 69 -10.48 24.40 -0.86
C GLU A 69 -9.11 25.02 -1.18
N SER A 70 -8.70 26.03 -0.41
CA SER A 70 -7.38 26.66 -0.55
C SER A 70 -6.23 25.66 -0.32
N CYS A 71 -6.42 24.67 0.54
CA CYS A 71 -5.41 23.64 0.75
C CYS A 71 -5.39 22.65 -0.42
N ILE A 72 -6.55 22.21 -0.91
CA ILE A 72 -6.60 21.31 -2.07
C ILE A 72 -5.87 21.97 -3.26
N ASN A 73 -6.11 23.26 -3.49
CA ASN A 73 -5.40 24.01 -4.53
C ASN A 73 -3.90 24.15 -4.24
N GLN A 74 -3.49 24.32 -2.97
CA GLN A 74 -2.07 24.33 -2.59
C GLN A 74 -1.39 22.99 -2.86
N ILE A 75 -2.02 21.87 -2.50
CA ILE A 75 -1.52 20.51 -2.72
C ILE A 75 -1.29 20.28 -4.21
N LYS A 76 -2.32 20.53 -5.02
CA LYS A 76 -2.27 20.38 -6.48
C LYS A 76 -1.27 21.30 -7.19
N SER A 77 -1.03 22.49 -6.63
CA SER A 77 -0.06 23.44 -7.16
C SER A 77 1.38 23.18 -6.66
N SER A 78 1.57 22.23 -5.75
CA SER A 78 2.90 21.89 -5.25
C SER A 78 3.67 21.01 -6.22
N ASP A 79 5.00 21.11 -6.19
CA ASP A 79 5.89 20.29 -7.02
C ASP A 79 6.17 18.90 -6.42
N PHE A 80 5.65 18.60 -5.23
CA PHE A 80 5.91 17.31 -4.59
C PHE A 80 5.22 16.16 -5.32
N VAL A 81 5.82 14.98 -5.23
CA VAL A 81 5.27 13.72 -5.76
C VAL A 81 5.06 12.74 -4.62
N PHE A 82 3.97 11.99 -4.70
CA PHE A 82 3.72 10.85 -3.82
C PHE A 82 4.15 9.57 -4.54
N HIS A 83 5.10 8.82 -3.98
CA HIS A 83 5.48 7.50 -4.50
C HIS A 83 4.59 6.43 -3.87
N TYR A 84 3.90 5.66 -4.70
CA TYR A 84 2.97 4.64 -4.23
C TYR A 84 3.22 3.33 -4.97
N VAL A 85 3.43 2.25 -4.22
CA VAL A 85 3.62 0.92 -4.79
C VAL A 85 2.63 -0.02 -4.13
N HIS A 86 1.93 -0.81 -4.93
CA HIS A 86 0.83 -1.59 -4.40
C HIS A 86 0.62 -2.92 -5.11
N ARG A 87 -0.04 -3.82 -4.39
CA ARG A 87 -0.69 -5.01 -4.96
C ARG A 87 -2.14 -4.68 -5.37
N SER A 88 -2.90 -5.69 -5.79
CA SER A 88 -4.22 -5.48 -6.42
C SER A 88 -5.20 -4.63 -5.60
N HIS A 89 -5.33 -4.87 -4.29
CA HIS A 89 -6.23 -4.09 -3.43
C HIS A 89 -5.80 -2.63 -3.27
N GLY A 90 -4.49 -2.33 -3.29
CA GLY A 90 -4.04 -0.93 -3.19
C GLY A 90 -4.47 -0.06 -4.38
N GLY A 91 -4.75 -0.66 -5.54
CA GLY A 91 -5.32 0.04 -6.69
C GLY A 91 -6.70 0.66 -6.42
N GLN A 92 -7.35 0.30 -5.31
CA GLN A 92 -8.58 0.95 -4.85
C GLN A 92 -8.37 2.44 -4.54
N ILE A 93 -7.18 2.85 -4.07
CA ILE A 93 -6.90 4.27 -3.76
C ILE A 93 -6.84 5.09 -5.06
N THR A 94 -6.10 4.62 -6.06
CA THR A 94 -5.96 5.31 -7.35
C THR A 94 -7.28 5.36 -8.11
N SER A 95 -7.98 4.22 -8.24
CA SER A 95 -9.32 4.13 -8.85
C SER A 95 -10.34 5.05 -8.15
N GLY A 96 -10.27 5.13 -6.82
CA GLY A 96 -11.10 6.03 -6.03
C GLY A 96 -10.79 7.50 -6.28
N ALA A 97 -9.52 7.87 -6.37
CA ALA A 97 -9.09 9.25 -6.60
C ALA A 97 -9.50 9.75 -7.99
N GLU A 98 -9.33 8.92 -9.02
CA GLU A 98 -9.83 9.18 -10.37
C GLU A 98 -11.36 9.37 -10.39
N SER A 99 -12.09 8.54 -9.64
CA SER A 99 -13.54 8.69 -9.50
C SER A 99 -13.94 10.02 -8.80
N LEU A 100 -13.22 10.42 -7.75
CA LEU A 100 -13.45 11.68 -7.06
C LEU A 100 -13.20 12.89 -7.99
N GLU A 101 -12.11 12.88 -8.76
CA GLU A 101 -11.82 13.91 -9.76
C GLU A 101 -12.92 13.99 -10.82
N ALA A 102 -13.34 12.84 -11.36
CA ALA A 102 -14.39 12.78 -12.38
C ALA A 102 -15.72 13.38 -11.88
N LYS A 103 -16.02 13.25 -10.58
CA LYS A 103 -17.20 13.84 -9.93
C LYS A 103 -17.01 15.32 -9.61
N ASN A 104 -15.82 15.72 -9.18
CA ASN A 104 -15.47 17.09 -8.84
C ASN A 104 -14.00 17.38 -9.16
N PRO A 105 -13.72 18.18 -10.22
CA PRO A 105 -12.36 18.54 -10.62
C PRO A 105 -11.53 19.28 -9.57
N LEU A 106 -12.15 19.71 -8.46
CA LEU A 106 -11.41 20.22 -7.32
C LEU A 106 -10.37 19.19 -6.82
N TYR A 107 -10.68 17.90 -6.83
CA TYR A 107 -9.79 16.81 -6.40
C TYR A 107 -8.90 16.26 -7.52
N GLY A 108 -8.37 17.16 -8.37
CA GLY A 108 -7.49 16.80 -9.48
C GLY A 108 -6.36 15.87 -9.05
N PHE A 109 -6.19 14.76 -9.76
CA PHE A 109 -5.32 13.66 -9.39
C PHE A 109 -4.75 13.02 -10.66
N GLU A 110 -3.47 12.69 -10.66
CA GLU A 110 -2.87 11.93 -11.74
C GLU A 110 -1.85 10.94 -11.17
N ALA A 111 -1.97 9.68 -11.58
CA ALA A 111 -1.00 8.63 -11.29
C ALA A 111 -0.35 8.17 -12.60
N GLU A 112 0.98 8.25 -12.66
CA GLU A 112 1.75 7.76 -13.81
C GLU A 112 2.53 6.51 -13.39
N VAL A 113 2.39 5.45 -14.17
CA VAL A 113 3.05 4.18 -13.88
C VAL A 113 4.52 4.27 -14.29
N LEU A 114 5.42 3.99 -13.35
CA LEU A 114 6.88 4.07 -13.50
C LEU A 114 7.42 5.48 -13.79
N GLY A 115 6.75 6.52 -13.32
CA GLY A 115 7.22 7.89 -13.56
C GLY A 115 6.48 8.97 -12.80
N ILE A 116 6.97 10.20 -12.96
CA ILE A 116 6.30 11.40 -12.44
C ILE A 116 5.29 11.88 -13.49
N PRO A 117 4.03 12.13 -13.11
CA PRO A 117 3.06 12.76 -14.00
C PRO A 117 3.50 14.14 -14.54
N ASP A 118 3.34 14.32 -15.85
CA ASP A 118 3.56 15.61 -16.52
C ASP A 118 2.41 16.61 -16.29
N GLU A 119 1.21 16.11 -15.95
CA GLU A 119 0.04 16.96 -15.68
C GLU A 119 0.31 17.93 -14.52
N THR A 120 -0.26 19.13 -14.59
CA THR A 120 -0.08 20.20 -13.59
C THR A 120 -1.41 20.52 -12.93
N ASP A 121 -1.38 21.10 -11.72
CA ASP A 121 -2.58 21.40 -10.94
C ASP A 121 -3.39 20.14 -10.56
N VAL A 122 -2.67 19.08 -10.23
CA VAL A 122 -3.17 17.78 -9.76
C VAL A 122 -2.29 17.27 -8.63
N LEU A 123 -2.82 16.43 -7.75
CA LEU A 123 -2.01 15.63 -6.85
C LEU A 123 -1.28 14.56 -7.66
N LYS A 124 0.05 14.63 -7.69
CA LYS A 124 0.91 13.76 -8.50
C LYS A 124 1.29 12.49 -7.75
N VAL A 125 1.06 11.35 -8.38
CA VAL A 125 1.48 10.04 -7.88
C VAL A 125 2.40 9.37 -8.90
N TRP A 126 3.60 8.97 -8.45
CA TRP A 126 4.37 7.93 -9.12
C TRP A 126 3.83 6.59 -8.67
N ASP A 127 3.24 5.84 -9.58
CA ASP A 127 2.69 4.50 -9.32
C ASP A 127 3.67 3.40 -9.73
N GLY A 128 4.04 2.54 -8.78
CA GLY A 128 4.92 1.41 -8.98
C GLY A 128 6.42 1.72 -8.85
N MET A 129 7.24 0.76 -9.27
CA MET A 129 8.71 0.79 -9.18
C MET A 129 9.34 1.39 -10.45
N ARG A 130 10.62 1.11 -10.74
CA ARG A 130 11.31 1.55 -11.98
C ARG A 130 10.94 0.72 -13.20
N THR A 131 10.43 -0.49 -12.98
CA THR A 131 9.98 -1.40 -14.05
C THR A 131 8.65 -2.04 -13.67
N TYR A 132 7.86 -2.40 -14.68
CA TYR A 132 6.63 -3.17 -14.47
C TYR A 132 6.91 -4.51 -13.78
N GLU A 133 8.03 -5.14 -14.09
CA GLU A 133 8.40 -6.42 -13.48
C GLU A 133 8.68 -6.25 -11.99
N ASP A 134 9.46 -5.23 -11.61
CA ASP A 134 9.75 -4.96 -10.19
C ASP A 134 8.49 -4.57 -9.41
N SER A 135 7.55 -3.88 -10.07
CA SER A 135 6.26 -3.50 -9.48
C SER A 135 5.35 -4.72 -9.24
N ASN A 136 5.45 -5.74 -10.12
CA ASN A 136 4.62 -6.94 -10.07
C ASN A 136 5.27 -8.12 -9.32
N ARG A 137 6.56 -8.06 -9.02
CA ARG A 137 7.23 -9.08 -8.19
C ARG A 137 6.72 -8.99 -6.77
N ASP A 138 6.55 -10.17 -6.16
CA ASP A 138 5.62 -10.41 -5.06
C ASP A 138 5.67 -9.38 -3.92
N GLU A 139 6.84 -8.79 -3.66
CA GLU A 139 7.03 -7.78 -2.61
C GLU A 139 8.24 -6.86 -2.96
N GLY A 140 8.31 -6.44 -4.23
CA GLY A 140 9.43 -5.68 -4.81
C GLY A 140 9.73 -4.30 -4.22
N TYR A 141 9.02 -3.86 -3.19
CA TYR A 141 9.27 -2.60 -2.49
C TYR A 141 10.16 -2.77 -1.25
N TRP A 142 9.93 -3.84 -0.47
CA TRP A 142 10.56 -4.01 0.85
C TRP A 142 11.20 -5.40 1.07
N SER A 143 10.82 -6.45 0.35
CA SER A 143 11.23 -7.81 0.75
C SER A 143 12.53 -8.30 0.11
N THR A 144 12.90 -7.75 -1.05
CA THR A 144 14.09 -8.18 -1.79
C THR A 144 15.15 -7.08 -1.84
N PRO A 145 16.45 -7.42 -1.80
CA PRO A 145 17.51 -6.43 -1.95
C PRO A 145 17.40 -5.59 -3.22
N ALA A 146 16.99 -6.19 -4.35
CA ALA A 146 16.80 -5.48 -5.61
C ALA A 146 15.64 -4.49 -5.55
N GLY A 147 14.57 -4.86 -4.85
CA GLY A 147 13.42 -4.00 -4.61
C GLY A 147 13.75 -2.78 -3.76
N ILE A 148 14.40 -3.01 -2.62
CA ILE A 148 14.87 -1.96 -1.73
C ILE A 148 15.81 -1.00 -2.46
N GLU A 149 16.76 -1.53 -3.24
CA GLU A 149 17.64 -0.70 -4.07
C GLU A 149 16.88 0.06 -5.17
N GLY A 150 15.79 -0.51 -5.66
CA GLY A 150 14.85 0.16 -6.55
C GLY A 150 14.22 1.38 -5.90
N VAL A 151 13.74 1.26 -4.66
CA VAL A 151 13.20 2.39 -3.89
C VAL A 151 14.27 3.45 -3.68
N ARG A 152 15.49 3.05 -3.25
CA ARG A 152 16.61 3.98 -3.08
C ARG A 152 16.92 4.77 -4.34
N ALA A 153 16.95 4.09 -5.49
CA ALA A 153 17.20 4.73 -6.77
C ALA A 153 16.09 5.72 -7.13
N ILE A 154 14.81 5.33 -6.99
CA ILE A 154 13.67 6.23 -7.24
C ILE A 154 13.79 7.49 -6.39
N LEU A 155 13.99 7.36 -5.08
CA LEU A 155 14.04 8.50 -4.17
C LEU A 155 15.28 9.38 -4.38
N SER A 156 16.45 8.78 -4.66
CA SER A 156 17.69 9.53 -4.89
C SER A 156 17.69 10.30 -6.21
N GLU A 157 17.06 9.74 -7.25
CA GLU A 157 16.98 10.35 -8.59
C GLU A 157 15.85 11.38 -8.69
N ASN A 158 14.87 11.35 -7.77
CA ASN A 158 13.68 12.19 -7.80
C ASN A 158 13.44 12.90 -6.45
N PRO A 159 14.21 13.96 -6.13
CA PRO A 159 14.11 14.67 -4.85
C PRO A 159 12.79 15.43 -4.64
N SER A 160 11.91 15.48 -5.65
CA SER A 160 10.54 15.98 -5.48
C SER A 160 9.61 14.99 -4.77
N ILE A 161 10.00 13.71 -4.67
CA ILE A 161 9.22 12.72 -3.92
C ILE A 161 9.30 13.07 -2.44
N LYS A 162 8.15 13.38 -1.83
CA LYS A 162 8.04 13.75 -0.41
C LYS A 162 7.43 12.63 0.44
N TYR A 163 6.67 11.76 -0.19
CA TYR A 163 5.94 10.67 0.48
C TYR A 163 6.19 9.35 -0.23
N SER A 164 6.27 8.26 0.51
CA SER A 164 6.41 6.91 -0.05
C SER A 164 5.57 5.90 0.74
N MET A 165 4.77 5.08 0.06
CA MET A 165 3.84 4.14 0.69
C MET A 165 3.78 2.81 -0.06
N TRP A 166 3.64 1.71 0.70
CA TRP A 166 3.38 0.36 0.17
C TRP A 166 1.99 -0.11 0.58
N ALA A 167 1.23 -0.70 -0.34
CA ALA A 167 -0.05 -1.34 -0.05
C ALA A 167 -0.04 -2.85 -0.29
N TRP A 168 -0.45 -3.57 0.74
CA TRP A 168 -0.72 -5.00 0.72
C TRP A 168 -2.01 -5.32 -0.04
N SER A 169 -2.11 -6.56 -0.53
CA SER A 169 -3.35 -7.22 -0.93
C SER A 169 -3.63 -8.38 0.03
N TYR A 170 -4.33 -9.42 -0.41
CA TYR A 170 -4.70 -10.55 0.45
C TYR A 170 -3.50 -11.33 0.98
N GLU A 171 -2.31 -11.21 0.38
CA GLU A 171 -1.12 -11.96 0.76
C GLU A 171 -0.69 -11.71 2.20
N ILE A 172 -1.04 -10.56 2.80
CA ILE A 172 -0.76 -10.28 4.21
C ILE A 172 -1.35 -11.35 5.14
N SER A 173 -2.46 -11.97 4.75
CA SER A 173 -3.17 -13.00 5.53
C SER A 173 -2.34 -14.27 5.72
N ALA A 174 -1.42 -14.54 4.78
CA ALA A 174 -0.51 -15.68 4.83
C ALA A 174 0.87 -15.32 5.43
N GLN A 175 1.13 -14.04 5.69
CA GLN A 175 2.45 -13.60 6.16
C GLN A 175 2.71 -14.03 7.60
N THR A 176 3.97 -14.32 7.88
CA THR A 176 4.43 -14.60 9.24
C THR A 176 4.70 -13.29 9.98
N GLU A 177 4.74 -13.35 11.31
CA GLU A 177 5.20 -12.25 12.17
C GLU A 177 6.57 -11.75 11.74
N GLN A 178 7.50 -12.67 11.47
CA GLN A 178 8.86 -12.36 11.03
C GLN A 178 8.88 -11.63 9.68
N THR A 179 7.99 -11.98 8.76
CA THR A 179 7.90 -11.29 7.46
C THR A 179 7.40 -9.86 7.63
N VAL A 180 6.40 -9.64 8.48
CA VAL A 180 5.92 -8.29 8.78
C VAL A 180 6.98 -7.48 9.55
N ASP A 181 7.74 -8.10 10.46
CA ASP A 181 8.88 -7.44 11.11
C ASP A 181 9.97 -7.03 10.11
N GLN A 182 10.20 -7.83 9.06
CA GLN A 182 11.11 -7.48 7.98
C GLN A 182 10.60 -6.24 7.23
N TYR A 183 9.33 -6.19 6.85
CA TYR A 183 8.72 -5.02 6.24
C TYR A 183 8.92 -3.76 7.10
N LEU A 184 8.56 -3.84 8.39
CA LEU A 184 8.66 -2.71 9.32
C LEU A 184 10.10 -2.24 9.50
N THR A 185 11.05 -3.18 9.59
CA THR A 185 12.47 -2.89 9.68
C THR A 185 12.98 -2.17 8.43
N VAL A 186 12.63 -2.65 7.25
CA VAL A 186 13.06 -2.06 5.97
C VAL A 186 12.47 -0.67 5.79
N MET A 187 11.18 -0.48 6.11
CA MET A 187 10.54 0.84 6.08
C MET A 187 11.29 1.85 6.95
N SER A 188 11.62 1.47 8.18
CA SER A 188 12.35 2.38 9.08
C SER A 188 13.81 2.60 8.69
N GLN A 189 14.47 1.62 8.07
CA GLN A 189 15.79 1.84 7.47
C GLN A 189 15.74 2.88 6.35
N LEU A 190 14.73 2.78 5.47
CA LEU A 190 14.52 3.76 4.40
C LEU A 190 14.21 5.16 4.96
N GLU A 191 13.45 5.27 6.05
CA GLU A 191 13.24 6.55 6.76
C GLU A 191 14.56 7.18 7.26
N GLU A 192 15.48 6.37 7.80
CA GLU A 192 16.79 6.86 8.25
C GLU A 192 17.68 7.30 7.06
N GLU A 193 17.63 6.55 5.96
CA GLU A 193 18.40 6.83 4.76
C GLU A 193 17.88 8.05 3.98
N PHE A 194 16.57 8.32 4.02
CA PHE A 194 15.88 9.40 3.31
C PHE A 194 15.09 10.29 4.28
N PRO A 195 15.76 11.11 5.11
CA PRO A 195 15.11 11.88 6.17
C PRO A 195 14.15 12.96 5.66
N ASP A 196 14.23 13.34 4.38
CA ASP A 196 13.33 14.31 3.75
C ASP A 196 12.07 13.65 3.14
N VAL A 197 11.99 12.30 3.15
CA VAL A 197 10.84 11.53 2.67
C VAL A 197 10.06 10.99 3.87
N THR A 198 8.77 11.28 3.91
CA THR A 198 7.87 10.68 4.90
C THR A 198 7.35 9.34 4.39
N PHE A 199 7.68 8.25 5.10
CA PHE A 199 7.16 6.93 4.79
C PHE A 199 5.83 6.70 5.50
N VAL A 200 4.83 6.25 4.75
CA VAL A 200 3.51 5.92 5.28
C VAL A 200 3.40 4.40 5.41
N TYR A 201 3.13 3.94 6.63
CA TYR A 201 2.86 2.55 6.96
C TYR A 201 1.39 2.26 6.67
N MET A 202 1.07 1.01 6.38
CA MET A 202 -0.27 0.66 5.93
C MET A 202 -0.65 -0.75 6.36
N THR A 203 -1.85 -0.93 6.92
CA THR A 203 -2.44 -2.26 7.13
C THR A 203 -2.89 -2.86 5.80
N GLY A 204 -3.09 -4.18 5.74
CA GLY A 204 -3.73 -4.80 4.58
C GLY A 204 -5.25 -4.73 4.63
N THR A 205 -5.91 -5.53 3.80
CA THR A 205 -7.38 -5.53 3.66
C THR A 205 -8.12 -6.16 4.84
N ALA A 206 -9.42 -5.87 4.96
CA ALA A 206 -10.37 -6.65 5.76
C ALA A 206 -11.04 -7.81 5.00
N GLU A 207 -10.64 -8.08 3.77
CA GLU A 207 -11.06 -9.26 3.01
C GLU A 207 -10.35 -10.53 3.48
N GLU A 208 -10.86 -11.71 3.09
CA GLU A 208 -10.34 -13.05 3.43
C GLU A 208 -10.70 -13.51 4.87
N GLU A 209 -11.46 -14.60 4.97
CA GLU A 209 -11.93 -15.19 6.23
C GLU A 209 -11.07 -16.36 6.72
N TYR A 210 -10.55 -17.21 5.82
CA TYR A 210 -9.94 -18.49 6.18
C TYR A 210 -8.65 -18.30 6.97
N GLU A 211 -7.84 -17.29 6.64
CA GLU A 211 -6.66 -16.84 7.36
C GLU A 211 -6.88 -15.53 8.13
N GLY A 212 -8.14 -15.10 8.27
CA GLY A 212 -8.52 -13.82 8.87
C GLY A 212 -7.99 -13.59 10.29
N VAL A 213 -7.83 -14.64 11.10
CA VAL A 213 -7.20 -14.52 12.44
C VAL A 213 -5.73 -14.10 12.35
N ASN A 214 -4.96 -14.69 11.42
CA ASN A 214 -3.57 -14.29 11.21
C ASN A 214 -3.51 -12.89 10.58
N ARG A 215 -4.36 -12.61 9.58
CA ARG A 215 -4.49 -11.28 8.97
C ARG A 215 -4.69 -10.18 10.02
N THR A 216 -5.65 -10.35 10.92
CA THR A 216 -5.89 -9.39 12.02
C THR A 216 -4.68 -9.24 12.92
N GLN A 217 -3.95 -10.32 13.24
CA GLN A 217 -2.71 -10.24 14.03
C GLN A 217 -1.59 -9.47 13.29
N ARG A 218 -1.45 -9.66 11.98
CA ARG A 218 -0.46 -8.95 11.15
C ARG A 218 -0.79 -7.47 10.98
N ASN A 219 -2.07 -7.13 10.79
CA ASN A 219 -2.54 -5.74 10.79
C ASN A 219 -2.30 -5.07 12.16
N GLN A 220 -2.61 -5.78 13.24
CA GLN A 220 -2.37 -5.29 14.59
C GLN A 220 -0.88 -5.07 14.88
N GLN A 221 0.01 -5.94 14.39
CA GLN A 221 1.47 -5.76 14.48
C GLN A 221 1.94 -4.45 13.82
N ILE A 222 1.39 -4.11 12.64
CA ILE A 222 1.71 -2.85 11.95
C ILE A 222 1.18 -1.65 12.74
N ARG A 223 -0.06 -1.72 13.27
CA ARG A 223 -0.64 -0.67 14.12
C ARG A 223 0.19 -0.40 15.36
N GLU A 224 0.57 -1.46 16.08
CA GLU A 224 1.38 -1.36 17.30
C GLU A 224 2.74 -0.75 17.02
N TYR A 225 3.37 -1.14 15.91
CA TYR A 225 4.64 -0.56 15.49
C TYR A 225 4.50 0.94 15.21
N ALA A 226 3.47 1.34 14.45
CA ALA A 226 3.23 2.74 14.13
C ALA A 226 2.99 3.58 15.39
N GLN A 227 2.17 3.10 16.32
CA GLN A 227 1.92 3.76 17.59
C GLN A 227 3.18 3.85 18.47
N THR A 228 3.94 2.76 18.55
CA THR A 228 5.15 2.69 19.39
C THR A 228 6.25 3.62 18.90
N TYR A 229 6.39 3.78 17.59
CA TYR A 229 7.49 4.54 16.99
C TYR A 229 7.05 5.84 16.31
N GLY A 230 5.85 6.34 16.60
CA GLY A 230 5.42 7.65 16.10
C GLY A 230 5.25 7.72 14.59
N LYS A 231 4.83 6.63 13.95
CA LYS A 231 4.73 6.56 12.48
C LYS A 231 3.38 7.07 11.98
N ILE A 232 3.36 7.42 10.70
CA ILE A 232 2.13 7.71 9.97
C ILE A 232 1.56 6.38 9.48
N LEU A 233 0.32 6.10 9.83
CA LEU A 233 -0.41 4.89 9.45
C LEU A 233 -1.63 5.24 8.61
N TYR A 234 -1.75 4.61 7.44
CA TYR A 234 -2.98 4.55 6.67
C TYR A 234 -3.67 3.19 6.95
N ASP A 235 -4.78 3.21 7.67
CA ASP A 235 -5.41 1.98 8.18
C ASP A 235 -6.46 1.43 7.19
N PHE A 236 -6.00 0.68 6.21
CA PHE A 236 -6.84 0.12 5.13
C PHE A 236 -7.83 -0.94 5.63
N GLU A 237 -7.45 -1.82 6.57
CA GLU A 237 -8.38 -2.80 7.15
C GLU A 237 -9.53 -2.10 7.86
N ASP A 238 -9.25 -1.01 8.57
CA ASP A 238 -10.27 -0.23 9.24
C ASP A 238 -11.21 0.44 8.21
N LEU A 239 -10.66 1.05 7.15
CA LEU A 239 -11.44 1.63 6.06
C LEU A 239 -12.32 0.60 5.32
N ASP A 240 -11.90 -0.67 5.25
CA ASP A 240 -12.69 -1.78 4.70
C ASP A 240 -13.81 -2.22 5.66
N ALA A 241 -13.52 -2.26 6.96
CA ALA A 241 -14.41 -2.88 7.95
C ALA A 241 -15.54 -1.96 8.44
N TRP A 242 -15.41 -0.63 8.27
CA TRP A 242 -16.37 0.34 8.78
C TRP A 242 -17.20 1.03 7.71
N TYR A 243 -18.48 1.26 8.02
CA TYR A 243 -19.36 2.17 7.29
C TYR A 243 -20.04 3.14 8.26
N GLY A 244 -19.50 4.37 8.35
CA GLY A 244 -19.87 5.27 9.44
C GLY A 244 -19.47 4.64 10.77
N ASP A 245 -20.42 4.53 11.71
CA ASP A 245 -20.21 3.89 13.02
C ASP A 245 -20.52 2.37 13.02
N ASP A 246 -20.80 1.77 11.86
CA ASP A 246 -21.11 0.33 11.74
C ASP A 246 -19.84 -0.47 11.44
N HIS A 247 -19.40 -1.29 12.40
CA HIS A 247 -18.21 -2.14 12.28
C HIS A 247 -18.60 -3.57 11.89
N SER A 248 -18.13 -4.00 10.73
CA SER A 248 -18.32 -5.36 10.25
C SER A 248 -17.27 -6.31 10.84
N THR A 249 -17.74 -7.32 11.55
CA THR A 249 -16.89 -8.35 12.15
C THR A 249 -17.41 -9.76 11.88
N ARG A 250 -16.54 -10.77 12.06
CA ARG A 250 -16.91 -12.19 12.06
C ARG A 250 -16.16 -12.95 13.14
N THR A 251 -16.75 -14.01 13.68
CA THR A 251 -16.04 -14.90 14.62
C THR A 251 -15.47 -16.12 13.89
N VAL A 252 -14.15 -16.25 13.87
CA VAL A 252 -13.42 -17.40 13.30
C VAL A 252 -12.64 -18.08 14.42
N GLY A 253 -12.91 -19.37 14.66
CA GLY A 253 -12.20 -20.12 15.72
C GLY A 253 -12.37 -19.56 17.14
N GLY A 254 -13.41 -18.77 17.40
CA GLY A 254 -13.64 -18.09 18.68
C GLY A 254 -12.97 -16.72 18.83
N VAL A 255 -12.32 -16.22 17.77
CA VAL A 255 -11.73 -14.87 17.70
C VAL A 255 -12.62 -13.99 16.82
N GLU A 256 -12.97 -12.81 17.29
CA GLU A 256 -13.63 -11.78 16.49
C GLU A 256 -12.57 -11.07 15.62
N ILE A 257 -12.81 -11.04 14.31
CA ILE A 257 -11.94 -10.42 13.31
C ILE A 257 -12.72 -9.34 12.54
N PRO A 258 -12.08 -8.21 12.16
CA PRO A 258 -12.67 -7.26 11.22
C PRO A 258 -12.89 -7.94 9.86
N MET A 259 -14.00 -7.63 9.20
CA MET A 259 -14.31 -8.12 7.86
C MET A 259 -14.74 -6.97 6.97
N GLU A 260 -14.47 -7.04 5.67
CA GLU A 260 -14.99 -6.06 4.70
C GLU A 260 -16.49 -5.85 4.95
N HIS A 261 -16.89 -4.58 5.04
CA HIS A 261 -18.26 -4.21 5.35
C HIS A 261 -19.19 -4.66 4.20
N PRO A 262 -20.37 -5.26 4.45
CA PRO A 262 -21.28 -5.73 3.40
C PRO A 262 -21.73 -4.65 2.40
N ARG A 263 -21.54 -3.37 2.73
CA ARG A 263 -21.76 -2.23 1.82
C ARG A 263 -20.76 -2.21 0.66
N TYR A 264 -19.56 -2.73 0.88
CA TYR A 264 -18.41 -2.67 -0.02
C TYR A 264 -18.21 -3.95 -0.83
N VAL A 265 -18.86 -5.05 -0.44
CA VAL A 265 -18.83 -6.33 -1.14
C VAL A 265 -19.54 -6.26 -2.50
N VAL A 266 -18.93 -6.85 -3.53
CA VAL A 266 -19.49 -6.98 -4.88
C VAL A 266 -19.96 -8.43 -5.14
N ASP A 267 -21.26 -8.67 -5.00
CA ASP A 267 -21.88 -10.00 -5.15
C ASP A 267 -22.49 -10.28 -6.54
N ASP A 268 -22.05 -9.57 -7.58
CA ASP A 268 -22.61 -9.68 -8.94
C ASP A 268 -21.82 -10.59 -9.89
N GLY A 269 -20.75 -11.22 -9.39
CA GLY A 269 -19.86 -12.09 -10.17
C GLY A 269 -18.86 -11.34 -11.05
N SER A 270 -18.76 -10.01 -10.93
CA SER A 270 -17.65 -9.21 -11.47
C SER A 270 -16.42 -9.23 -10.53
N ASN A 271 -15.30 -8.69 -10.99
CA ASN A 271 -14.09 -8.53 -10.18
C ASN A 271 -14.10 -7.20 -9.37
N GLY A 272 -15.28 -6.62 -9.15
CA GLY A 272 -15.44 -5.31 -8.53
C GLY A 272 -15.29 -4.13 -9.50
N TYR A 273 -15.45 -2.92 -8.96
CA TYR A 273 -15.27 -1.67 -9.71
C TYR A 273 -13.82 -1.57 -10.17
N GLU A 274 -13.59 -1.43 -11.47
CA GLU A 274 -12.24 -1.30 -12.06
C GLU A 274 -11.26 -2.41 -11.62
N TYR A 275 -11.75 -3.63 -11.42
CA TYR A 275 -10.97 -4.80 -10.97
C TYR A 275 -10.36 -4.67 -9.57
N SER A 276 -10.92 -3.77 -8.76
CA SER A 276 -10.39 -3.43 -7.44
C SER A 276 -10.86 -4.34 -6.30
N HIS A 277 -11.61 -5.40 -6.60
CA HIS A 277 -12.20 -6.36 -5.64
C HIS A 277 -13.34 -5.81 -4.76
N THR A 278 -13.64 -4.51 -4.86
CA THR A 278 -14.66 -3.86 -4.02
C THR A 278 -15.56 -2.94 -4.86
N THR A 279 -16.53 -2.30 -4.21
CA THR A 279 -17.42 -1.30 -4.85
C THR A 279 -16.70 0.04 -5.12
N GLN A 280 -17.21 0.83 -6.08
CA GLN A 280 -16.74 2.20 -6.33
C GLN A 280 -16.78 3.08 -5.06
N GLU A 281 -17.80 2.89 -4.21
CA GLU A 281 -17.94 3.64 -2.95
C GLU A 281 -16.80 3.34 -1.97
N SER A 282 -16.37 2.07 -1.90
CA SER A 282 -15.23 1.66 -1.09
C SER A 282 -13.92 2.28 -1.59
N CYS A 283 -13.68 2.26 -2.91
CA CYS A 283 -12.54 2.95 -3.51
C CYS A 283 -12.54 4.44 -3.19
N GLU A 284 -13.69 5.11 -3.35
CA GLU A 284 -13.85 6.52 -3.01
C GLU A 284 -13.61 6.78 -1.53
N ASN A 285 -14.11 5.93 -0.63
CA ASN A 285 -13.90 6.07 0.81
C ASN A 285 -12.41 6.09 1.16
N LYS A 286 -11.63 5.20 0.55
CA LYS A 286 -10.18 5.14 0.70
C LYS A 286 -9.49 6.35 0.11
N ALA A 287 -9.86 6.74 -1.11
CA ALA A 287 -9.31 7.95 -1.73
C ALA A 287 -9.61 9.23 -0.91
N ARG A 288 -10.76 9.29 -0.22
CA ARG A 288 -11.07 10.40 0.69
C ARG A 288 -10.12 10.43 1.89
N ALA A 289 -9.92 9.30 2.55
CA ALA A 289 -8.94 9.20 3.63
C ALA A 289 -7.52 9.55 3.15
N PHE A 290 -7.17 9.19 1.91
CA PHE A 290 -5.89 9.54 1.31
C PHE A 290 -5.74 11.06 1.13
N TRP A 291 -6.77 11.73 0.61
CA TRP A 291 -6.78 13.19 0.51
C TRP A 291 -6.69 13.88 1.87
N VAL A 292 -7.43 13.40 2.88
CA VAL A 292 -7.37 13.93 4.25
C VAL A 292 -5.96 13.74 4.82
N MET A 293 -5.35 12.56 4.62
CA MET A 293 -3.98 12.29 5.02
C MET A 293 -2.99 13.27 4.38
N VAL A 294 -3.00 13.41 3.07
CA VAL A 294 -2.09 14.33 2.36
C VAL A 294 -2.28 15.76 2.86
N ALA A 295 -3.52 16.23 2.98
CA ALA A 295 -3.80 17.57 3.51
C ALA A 295 -3.30 17.76 4.94
N ALA A 296 -3.41 16.73 5.77
CA ALA A 296 -2.97 16.78 7.14
C ALA A 296 -1.43 16.68 7.29
N LEU A 297 -0.74 16.07 6.33
CA LEU A 297 0.73 16.05 6.24
C LEU A 297 1.30 17.35 5.66
N GLU A 298 0.53 18.07 4.84
CA GLU A 298 0.86 19.42 4.37
C GLU A 298 0.48 20.53 5.37
N GLY A 299 -0.01 20.17 6.56
CA GLY A 299 -0.31 21.11 7.64
C GLY A 299 -1.61 21.91 7.45
N CYS A 300 -2.53 21.42 6.64
CA CYS A 300 -3.80 22.08 6.35
C CYS A 300 -5.02 21.51 7.06
N ALA A 301 -4.93 20.26 7.54
CA ALA A 301 -6.01 19.53 8.18
C ALA A 301 -5.48 18.80 9.41
N GLY A 302 -6.36 18.56 10.39
CA GLY A 302 -6.03 17.94 11.67
C GLY A 302 -7.20 17.99 12.62
#